data_AF-A0AA41T184-F1
#
_entry.id   AF-A0AA41T184-F1
#
_cell.length_a   1.000
_cell.length_b   1.000
_cell.length_c   1.000
_cell.angle_alpha   90.00
_cell.angle_beta   90.00
_cell.angle_gamma   90.00
#
_symmetry.space_group_name_H-M   'P 1'
#
loop_
_entity.id
_entity.type
_entity.pdbx_description
1 polymer ?
#
loop_
_entity_poly.entity_id
_entity_poly.type
_entity_poly.pdbx_seq_one_letter_code
_entity_poly.pdbx_strand_id
1 'polypeptide(L)'
;MSKAVLGKVLPNDGGTTERRVRWDRNPGQLRDFLLVYNRMTELCFQRCVPSLHHRALDAEEEACLHSCAGKLIHSNHRLMAAYVQLMPALVQRRIADYEASSAVPGVTAEQPRVSSSGS
;
A
#
# COMPACT_ATOMS: atom_id res chain seq x y z
N MET A 1 -15.00 34.41 7.14
CA MET A 1 -15.27 34.30 5.70
C MET A 1 -14.36 33.24 5.10
N SER A 2 -14.78 31.97 5.12
CA SER A 2 -14.17 30.92 4.29
C SER A 2 -15.30 30.05 3.77
N LYS A 3 -15.34 29.97 2.44
CA LYS A 3 -16.47 29.49 1.66
C LYS A 3 -16.81 28.04 1.99
N ALA A 4 -18.10 27.79 2.22
CA ALA A 4 -18.69 26.48 2.10
C ALA A 4 -18.49 25.98 0.66
N VAL A 5 -17.76 24.87 0.48
CA VAL A 5 -17.95 24.02 -0.68
C VAL A 5 -19.20 23.19 -0.39
N LEU A 6 -20.34 23.85 -0.60
CA LEU A 6 -21.65 23.24 -0.60
C LEU A 6 -21.71 22.39 -1.88
N GLY A 7 -21.40 21.10 -1.77
CA GLY A 7 -21.82 20.11 -2.74
C GLY A 7 -23.35 20.08 -2.76
N LYS A 8 -23.95 20.91 -3.62
CA LYS A 8 -25.38 20.85 -3.93
C LYS A 8 -25.58 19.64 -4.85
N VAL A 9 -26.22 18.59 -4.32
CA VAL A 9 -27.07 17.72 -5.12
C VAL A 9 -28.50 18.04 -4.70
N LEU A 10 -29.29 18.51 -5.66
CA LEU A 10 -30.71 18.77 -5.50
C LEU A 10 -31.47 17.44 -5.35
N PRO A 11 -32.63 17.43 -4.67
CA PRO A 11 -33.36 16.22 -4.42
C PRO A 11 -34.24 15.84 -5.62
N ASN A 12 -34.29 14.54 -5.88
CA ASN A 12 -35.45 13.72 -6.28
C ASN A 12 -35.15 12.89 -7.54
N ASP A 13 -34.84 11.62 -7.33
CA ASP A 13 -35.66 10.51 -7.86
C ASP A 13 -35.08 9.17 -7.37
N GLY A 14 -35.95 8.30 -6.84
CA GLY A 14 -35.79 6.85 -6.87
C GLY A 14 -34.61 6.22 -6.13
N GLY A 15 -34.79 5.95 -4.84
CA GLY A 15 -34.40 4.68 -4.19
C GLY A 15 -33.08 4.00 -4.58
N THR A 16 -31.94 4.56 -4.20
CA THR A 16 -30.79 3.76 -3.75
C THR A 16 -30.09 4.51 -2.63
N THR A 17 -29.87 3.84 -1.50
CA THR A 17 -29.17 4.39 -0.35
C THR A 17 -27.72 4.68 -0.71
N GLU A 18 -27.42 5.90 -1.15
CA GLU A 18 -26.05 6.36 -1.35
C GLU A 18 -25.39 6.58 0.02
N ARG A 19 -24.72 5.53 0.52
CA ARG A 19 -23.87 5.63 1.71
C ARG A 19 -22.70 6.56 1.39
N ARG A 20 -22.81 7.83 1.76
CA ARG A 20 -21.70 8.79 1.73
C ARG A 20 -20.57 8.28 2.62
N VAL A 21 -19.54 7.69 2.01
CA VAL A 21 -18.32 7.26 2.72
C VAL A 21 -17.57 8.53 3.13
N ARG A 22 -17.42 8.75 4.44
CA ARG A 22 -16.72 9.93 4.98
C ARG A 22 -15.22 9.63 5.09
N TRP A 23 -14.46 10.01 4.07
CA TRP A 23 -13.03 9.76 3.97
C TRP A 23 -12.15 10.67 4.84
N ASP A 24 -12.70 11.78 5.35
CA ASP A 24 -11.99 12.76 6.19
C ASP A 24 -11.51 12.22 7.54
N ARG A 25 -12.05 11.07 7.97
CA ARG A 25 -11.82 10.55 9.33
C ARG A 25 -10.48 9.83 9.49
N ASN A 26 -9.94 9.26 8.42
CA ASN A 26 -8.64 8.61 8.43
C ASN A 26 -7.96 8.73 7.05
N PRO A 27 -7.10 9.74 6.85
CA PRO A 27 -6.44 9.96 5.55
C PRO A 27 -5.52 8.79 5.16
N GLY A 28 -5.03 8.00 6.12
CA GLY A 28 -4.24 6.80 5.85
C GLY A 28 -5.06 5.72 5.14
N GLN A 29 -6.27 5.43 5.62
CA GLN A 29 -7.16 4.44 4.98
C GLN A 29 -7.56 4.85 3.57
N LEU A 30 -7.83 6.14 3.33
CA LEU A 30 -8.10 6.65 1.99
C LEU A 30 -6.88 6.47 1.09
N ARG A 31 -5.70 6.87 1.57
CA ARG A 31 -4.46 6.74 0.79
C ARG A 31 -4.18 5.30 0.40
N ASP A 32 -4.34 4.36 1.33
CA ASP A 32 -4.10 2.95 1.07
C ASP A 32 -5.11 2.37 0.07
N PHE A 33 -6.39 2.76 0.19
CA PHE A 33 -7.40 2.42 -0.80
C PHE A 33 -7.03 2.94 -2.20
N LEU A 34 -6.66 4.22 -2.31
CA LEU A 34 -6.29 4.85 -3.58
C LEU A 34 -5.05 4.21 -4.20
N LEU A 35 -4.06 3.80 -3.39
CA LEU A 35 -2.90 3.08 -3.88
C LEU A 35 -3.27 1.74 -4.50
N VAL A 36 -4.12 0.96 -3.83
CA VAL A 36 -4.59 -0.34 -4.36
C VAL A 36 -5.47 -0.14 -5.59
N TYR A 37 -6.37 0.84 -5.55
CA TYR A 37 -7.24 1.18 -6.67
C TYR A 37 -6.44 1.55 -7.92
N ASN A 38 -5.51 2.50 -7.81
CA ASN A 38 -4.69 2.96 -8.93
C ASN A 38 -3.86 1.81 -9.52
N ARG A 39 -3.31 0.95 -8.65
CA ARG A 39 -2.54 -0.21 -9.09
C ARG A 39 -3.42 -1.24 -9.81
N MET A 40 -4.63 -1.48 -9.30
CA MET A 40 -5.60 -2.38 -9.90
C MET A 40 -6.04 -1.87 -11.28
N THR A 41 -6.36 -0.58 -11.41
CA THR A 41 -6.79 0.00 -12.68
C THR A 41 -5.69 -0.09 -13.74
N GLU A 42 -4.44 0.20 -13.37
CA GLU A 42 -3.30 0.08 -14.27
C GLU A 42 -3.10 -1.38 -14.74
N LEU A 43 -3.07 -2.32 -13.80
CA LEU A 43 -2.84 -3.73 -14.10
C LEU A 43 -3.95 -4.31 -14.98
N CYS A 44 -5.21 -4.07 -14.62
CA CYS A 44 -6.33 -4.65 -15.36
C CYS A 44 -6.44 -4.03 -16.75
N PHE A 45 -6.16 -2.74 -16.91
CA PHE A 45 -6.10 -2.12 -18.24
C PHE A 45 -4.99 -2.72 -19.10
N GLN A 46 -3.76 -2.83 -18.57
CA GLN A 46 -2.63 -3.43 -19.30
C GLN A 46 -2.84 -4.89 -19.70
N ARG A 47 -3.67 -5.65 -18.98
CA ARG A 47 -3.89 -7.08 -19.25
C ARG A 47 -5.15 -7.39 -20.04
N CYS A 48 -6.21 -6.60 -19.88
CA CYS A 48 -7.52 -6.90 -20.45
C CYS A 48 -7.86 -6.06 -21.68
N VAL A 49 -7.16 -4.94 -21.93
CA VAL A 49 -7.43 -4.05 -23.07
C VAL A 49 -6.23 -4.08 -24.02
N PRO A 50 -6.14 -5.07 -24.93
CA PRO A 50 -4.99 -5.23 -25.82
C PRO A 50 -4.97 -4.23 -26.97
N SER A 51 -6.13 -3.66 -27.33
CA SER A 51 -6.27 -2.75 -28.46
C SER A 51 -7.32 -1.68 -28.17
N LEU A 52 -7.16 -0.48 -28.76
CA LEU A 52 -8.08 0.65 -28.58
C LEU A 52 -8.71 1.05 -29.91
N HIS A 53 -9.20 0.05 -30.67
CA HIS A 53 -9.85 0.30 -31.96
C HIS A 53 -11.21 0.98 -31.80
N HIS A 54 -11.87 0.78 -30.67
CA HIS A 54 -13.16 1.36 -30.33
C HIS A 54 -13.06 2.09 -28.99
N ARG A 55 -13.89 3.13 -28.81
CA ARG A 55 -13.91 3.92 -27.57
C ARG A 55 -14.60 3.19 -26.41
N ALA A 56 -15.58 2.35 -26.73
CA ALA A 56 -16.26 1.51 -25.76
C ALA A 56 -15.51 0.18 -25.60
N LEU A 57 -15.65 -0.43 -24.42
CA LEU A 57 -15.11 -1.76 -24.16
C LEU A 57 -15.97 -2.81 -24.85
N ASP A 58 -15.33 -3.86 -25.35
CA ASP A 58 -16.02 -5.04 -25.86
C ASP A 58 -16.45 -5.96 -24.70
N ALA A 59 -17.44 -6.82 -24.93
CA ALA A 59 -17.97 -7.72 -23.88
C ALA A 59 -16.90 -8.64 -23.26
N GLU A 60 -15.92 -9.08 -24.05
CA GLU A 60 -14.79 -9.89 -23.59
C GLU A 60 -13.84 -9.08 -22.67
N GLU A 61 -13.60 -7.81 -23.00
CA GLU A 61 -12.79 -6.92 -22.17
C GLU A 61 -13.49 -6.63 -20.84
N GLU A 62 -14.80 -6.38 -20.86
CA GLU A 62 -15.62 -6.19 -19.65
C GLU A 62 -15.58 -7.43 -18.74
N ALA A 63 -15.76 -8.63 -19.32
CA ALA A 63 -15.69 -9.88 -18.57
C ALA A 63 -14.29 -10.12 -17.97
N CYS A 64 -13.22 -9.77 -18.70
CA CYS A 64 -11.85 -9.83 -18.22
C CYS A 64 -11.62 -8.85 -17.06
N LEU A 65 -12.07 -7.60 -17.18
CA LEU A 65 -11.93 -6.57 -16.15
C LEU A 65 -12.64 -6.96 -14.85
N HIS A 66 -13.86 -7.50 -14.94
CA HIS A 66 -14.60 -8.00 -13.78
C HIS A 66 -13.84 -9.13 -13.07
N SER A 67 -13.32 -10.09 -13.84
CA SER A 67 -12.51 -11.19 -13.32
C SER A 67 -11.19 -10.71 -12.72
N CYS A 68 -10.52 -9.74 -13.35
CA CYS A 68 -9.25 -9.17 -12.90
C CYS A 68 -9.41 -8.45 -11.55
N ALA A 69 -10.39 -7.57 -11.44
CA ALA A 69 -10.70 -6.85 -10.21
C ALA A 69 -11.06 -7.82 -9.08
N GLY A 70 -11.94 -8.79 -9.33
CA GLY A 70 -12.32 -9.80 -8.34
C GLY A 70 -11.14 -10.63 -7.85
N LYS A 71 -10.29 -11.11 -8.78
CA LYS A 71 -9.06 -11.86 -8.42
C LYS A 71 -8.10 -11.01 -7.60
N LEU A 72 -7.88 -9.75 -7.98
CA LEU A 72 -6.95 -8.88 -7.29
C LEU A 72 -7.44 -8.55 -5.88
N ILE A 73 -8.73 -8.23 -5.71
CA ILE A 73 -9.32 -7.95 -4.39
C ILE A 73 -9.19 -9.17 -3.47
N HIS A 74 -9.62 -10.36 -3.93
CA HIS A 74 -9.53 -11.57 -3.13
C HIS A 74 -8.08 -11.95 -2.79
N SER A 75 -7.16 -11.81 -3.74
CA SER A 75 -5.75 -12.11 -3.51
C SER A 75 -5.13 -11.11 -2.54
N ASN A 76 -5.42 -9.82 -2.70
CA ASN A 76 -4.95 -8.77 -1.80
C ASN A 76 -5.44 -9.00 -0.36
N HIS A 77 -6.71 -9.36 -0.18
CA HIS A 77 -7.23 -9.71 1.16
C HIS A 77 -6.51 -10.91 1.77
N ARG A 78 -6.27 -11.98 1.00
CA ARG A 78 -5.54 -13.16 1.49
C ARG A 78 -4.10 -12.83 1.86
N LEU A 79 -3.41 -12.05 1.03
CA LEU A 79 -2.04 -11.61 1.30
C LEU A 79 -1.98 -10.69 2.52
N MET A 80 -2.91 -9.75 2.64
CA MET A 80 -2.94 -8.84 3.78
C MET A 80 -3.24 -9.58 5.08
N ALA A 81 -4.12 -10.58 5.06
CA ALA A 81 -4.39 -11.43 6.22
C ALA A 81 -3.12 -12.17 6.68
N ALA A 82 -2.38 -12.77 5.74
CA ALA A 82 -1.11 -13.43 6.06
C ALA A 82 -0.05 -12.43 6.55
N TYR A 83 0.05 -11.26 5.92
CA TYR A 83 0.98 -10.20 6.30
C TYR A 83 0.78 -9.76 7.75
N VAL A 84 -0.46 -9.48 8.14
CA VAL A 84 -0.80 -9.09 9.53
C VAL A 84 -0.44 -10.18 10.54
N GLN A 85 -0.55 -11.45 10.16
CA GLN A 85 -0.14 -12.58 11.01
C GLN A 85 1.39 -12.68 11.17
N LEU A 86 2.15 -12.48 10.09
CA LEU A 86 3.61 -12.70 10.09
C LEU A 86 4.42 -11.48 10.56
N MET A 87 3.94 -10.27 10.30
CA MET A 87 4.72 -9.04 10.52
C MET A 87 5.17 -8.80 11.96
N PRO A 88 4.35 -9.05 13.01
CA PRO A 88 4.80 -8.84 14.38
C PRO A 88 6.06 -9.65 14.71
N ALA A 89 6.10 -10.93 14.31
CA ALA A 89 7.24 -11.80 14.56
C ALA A 89 8.49 -11.36 13.78
N LEU A 90 8.32 -10.93 12.52
CA LEU A 90 9.42 -10.41 11.70
C LEU A 90 10.01 -9.11 12.26
N VAL A 91 9.15 -8.21 12.72
CA VAL A 91 9.56 -6.93 13.32
C VAL A 91 10.26 -7.17 14.65
N GLN A 92 9.75 -8.06 15.50
CA GLN A 92 10.41 -8.42 16.78
C GLN A 92 11.81 -8.99 16.57
N ARG A 93 11.98 -9.90 15.60
CA ARG A 93 13.31 -10.42 15.25
C ARG A 93 14.25 -9.30 14.80
N ARG A 94 13.77 -8.42 13.93
CA ARG A 94 14.56 -7.27 13.46
C ARG A 94 15.01 -6.38 14.64
N ILE A 95 14.15 -6.11 15.62
CA ILE A 95 14.51 -5.33 16.80
C ILE A 95 15.60 -6.05 17.62
N ALA A 96 15.45 -7.35 17.87
CA ALA A 96 16.45 -8.13 18.60
C ALA A 96 17.82 -8.15 17.90
N ASP A 97 17.84 -8.24 16.57
CA ASP A 97 19.07 -8.17 15.78
C ASP A 97 19.73 -6.78 15.86
N TYR A 98 18.94 -5.70 15.89
CA TYR A 98 19.44 -4.33 16.12
C TYR A 98 20.01 -4.17 17.52
N GLU A 99 19.34 -4.70 18.55
CA GLU A 99 19.83 -4.66 19.92
C GLU A 99 21.14 -5.43 20.06
N ALA A 100 21.22 -6.65 19.51
CA ALA A 100 22.43 -7.47 19.54
C ALA A 100 23.62 -6.83 18.79
N SER A 101 23.37 -6.17 17.65
CA SER A 101 24.41 -5.43 16.91
C SER A 101 24.82 -4.14 17.60
N SER A 102 23.93 -3.49 18.35
CA SER A 102 24.24 -2.30 19.16
C SER A 102 24.93 -2.65 20.50
N ALA A 103 24.79 -3.89 20.96
CA ALA A 103 25.37 -4.39 22.20
C ALA A 103 26.81 -4.92 22.05
N VAL A 104 27.47 -4.70 20.90
CA VAL A 104 28.91 -4.98 20.75
C VAL A 104 29.69 -4.07 21.73
N PRO A 105 30.35 -4.63 22.76
CA PRO A 105 31.18 -3.86 23.66
C PRO A 105 32.32 -3.22 22.84
N GLY A 106 32.59 -1.95 23.13
CA GLY A 106 33.57 -1.13 22.43
C GLY A 106 34.87 -1.88 22.12
N VAL A 107 35.27 -1.80 20.85
CA VAL A 107 36.63 -1.68 20.36
C VAL A 107 37.67 -1.83 21.49
N THR A 108 38.26 -3.02 21.60
CA THR A 108 39.55 -3.17 22.28
C THR A 108 40.53 -2.25 21.56
N ALA A 109 40.95 -1.19 22.25
CA ALA A 109 42.05 -0.34 21.83
C ALA A 109 43.35 -1.16 21.86
N GLU A 110 43.60 -1.98 20.85
CA GLU A 110 44.91 -2.54 20.56
C GLU A 110 45.70 -1.45 19.83
N GLN A 111 46.42 -0.62 20.60
CA GLN A 111 47.49 0.21 20.05
C GLN A 111 48.65 -0.70 19.62
N PRO A 112 49.15 -0.62 18.39
CA PRO A 112 50.45 -1.19 18.06
C PRO A 112 51.52 -0.41 18.84
N ARG A 113 52.06 -1.01 19.91
CA ARG A 113 53.33 -0.57 20.51
C ARG A 113 54.43 -0.68 19.46
N VAL A 114 54.81 0.45 18.88
CA VAL A 114 56.15 0.60 18.30
C VAL A 114 56.98 1.38 19.32
N SER A 115 57.72 0.63 20.14
CA SER A 115 58.87 1.13 20.85
C SER A 115 60.09 0.98 19.94
N SER A 116 60.72 2.07 19.55
CA SER A 116 62.15 2.04 19.20
C SER A 116 62.81 3.35 19.63
N SER A 117 63.62 3.19 20.66
CA SER A 117 64.65 4.05 21.22
C SER A 117 65.68 4.55 20.21
N GLY A 118 66.21 5.75 20.47
CA GLY A 118 67.67 5.93 20.53
C GLY A 118 68.30 6.99 19.62
N SER A 119 69.01 7.91 20.29
CA SER A 119 70.01 8.90 19.85
C SER A 119 69.50 10.25 19.37
#